data_AF-A0A223HQ66-F1
#
_entry.id   AF-A0A223HQ66-F1
#
_cell.length_a   1.000
_cell.length_b   1.000
_cell.length_c   1.000
_cell.angle_alpha   90.00
_cell.angle_beta   90.00
_cell.angle_gamma   90.00
#
_symmetry.space_group_name_H-M   'P 1'
#
loop_
_entity.id
_entity.type
_entity.pdbx_description
1 polymer ?
#
loop_
_entity_poly.entity_id
_entity_poly.type
_entity_poly.pdbx_seq_one_letter_code
_entity_poly.pdbx_strand_id
1 'polypeptide(L)'
;MKMKTVFNVMLLLVVIVSATAFSSCKEKRGELKKIWYNGSYNRDFNDLNDVHLSVAKKIGIEPVSSREGAEHASRDMVEIKTNDYYEIEELTHSIPYLVPEAANLLEDIGKNFQDSLKNLNASIYKIKVTSVTRTVADVKKLRKRNTNSSLNSAHQYGTTFDVSWVRYTKIDEKDTLNIDKDRLKMVLASVLRDLRRADRCYIKHERKQGCFHITAREL
;
A
#
# COMPACT_ATOMS: atom_id res chain seq x y z
N MET A 1 17.00 62.38 -11.72
CA MET A 1 15.66 61.81 -11.47
C MET A 1 15.58 60.31 -11.86
N LYS A 2 16.54 59.47 -11.45
CA LYS A 2 16.53 58.01 -11.73
C LYS A 2 16.79 57.15 -10.47
N MET A 3 17.39 57.71 -9.43
CA MET A 3 17.81 56.95 -8.23
C MET A 3 16.67 56.71 -7.22
N LYS A 4 15.73 57.65 -7.07
CA LYS A 4 14.58 57.51 -6.15
C LYS A 4 13.58 56.45 -6.62
N THR A 5 13.42 56.28 -7.94
CA THR A 5 12.51 55.31 -8.53
C THR A 5 13.03 53.87 -8.34
N VAL A 6 14.34 53.66 -8.47
CA VAL A 6 14.98 52.34 -8.26
C VAL A 6 14.92 51.93 -6.79
N PHE A 7 15.08 52.87 -5.86
CA PHE A 7 14.98 52.59 -4.42
C PHE A 7 13.55 52.19 -4.02
N ASN A 8 12.53 52.86 -4.57
CA ASN A 8 11.12 52.51 -4.31
C ASN A 8 10.70 51.18 -4.94
N VAL A 9 11.22 50.82 -6.12
CA VAL A 9 10.93 49.51 -6.75
C VAL A 9 11.62 48.37 -5.99
N MET A 10 12.84 48.60 -5.49
CA MET A 10 13.56 47.62 -4.66
C MET A 10 12.88 47.43 -3.29
N LEU A 11 12.33 48.50 -2.68
CA LEU A 11 11.56 48.41 -1.45
C LEU A 11 10.25 47.64 -1.64
N LEU A 12 9.57 47.81 -2.78
CA LEU A 12 8.35 47.09 -3.12
C LEU A 12 8.59 45.58 -3.31
N LEU A 13 9.72 45.20 -3.91
CA LEU A 13 10.12 43.79 -4.09
C LEU A 13 10.44 43.09 -2.76
N VAL A 14 11.04 43.79 -1.79
CA VAL A 14 11.33 43.23 -0.45
C VAL A 14 10.04 42.97 0.35
N VAL A 15 9.00 43.79 0.17
CA VAL A 15 7.69 43.59 0.81
C VAL A 15 6.91 42.43 0.19
N ILE A 16 7.07 42.17 -1.12
CA ILE A 16 6.42 41.03 -1.78
C ILE A 16 7.11 39.70 -1.45
N VAL A 17 8.44 39.69 -1.29
CA VAL A 17 9.19 38.48 -0.92
C VAL A 17 8.93 38.06 0.54
N SER A 18 8.66 39.01 1.44
CA SER A 18 8.35 38.71 2.85
C SER A 18 6.93 38.17 3.09
N ALA A 19 6.01 38.31 2.13
CA ALA A 19 4.65 37.79 2.23
C ALA A 19 4.48 36.31 1.79
N THR A 20 5.54 35.66 1.31
CA THR A 20 5.50 34.22 0.94
C THR A 20 6.21 33.32 1.95
N ALA A 21 6.56 33.85 3.12
CA ALA A 21 6.84 33.02 4.28
C ALA A 21 5.50 32.46 4.80
N PHE A 22 4.94 31.50 4.07
CA PHE A 22 4.02 30.54 4.66
C PHE A 22 4.82 29.81 5.74
N SER A 23 4.88 30.39 6.94
CA SER A 23 5.04 29.59 8.14
C SER A 23 3.99 28.50 8.00
N SER A 24 4.44 27.27 7.78
CA SER A 24 3.63 26.08 7.97
C SER A 24 3.16 26.15 9.42
N CYS A 25 2.05 26.86 9.63
CA CYS A 25 1.33 26.84 10.88
C CYS A 25 0.85 25.40 10.93
N LYS A 26 1.59 24.55 11.67
CA LYS A 26 1.19 23.17 11.90
C LYS A 26 -0.17 23.27 12.57
N GLU A 27 -1.21 23.11 11.77
CA GLU A 27 -2.58 23.10 12.23
C GLU A 27 -2.63 22.08 13.36
N LYS A 28 -3.06 22.53 14.55
CA LYS A 28 -3.15 21.62 15.69
C LYS A 28 -4.14 20.52 15.32
N ARG A 29 -3.66 19.28 15.27
CA ARG A 29 -4.50 18.10 15.02
C ARG A 29 -5.70 18.15 15.98
N GLY A 30 -6.91 18.07 15.42
CA GLY A 30 -8.14 18.00 16.21
C GLY A 30 -8.27 16.71 17.02
N GLU A 31 -9.37 16.55 17.75
CA GLU A 31 -9.60 15.31 18.50
C GLU A 31 -9.77 14.10 17.58
N LEU A 32 -9.28 12.95 18.03
CA LEU A 32 -9.38 11.68 17.32
C LEU A 32 -10.85 11.31 17.12
N LYS A 33 -11.28 11.23 15.86
CA LYS A 33 -12.63 10.82 15.50
C LYS A 33 -12.82 9.32 15.74
N LYS A 34 -14.07 8.91 15.95
CA LYS A 34 -14.43 7.50 16.10
C LYS A 34 -14.00 6.72 14.86
N ILE A 35 -13.20 5.67 15.07
CA ILE A 35 -12.80 4.73 14.01
C ILE A 35 -13.77 3.55 14.06
N TRP A 36 -14.43 3.29 12.94
CA TRP A 36 -15.37 2.19 12.83
C TRP A 36 -15.44 1.66 11.40
N TYR A 37 -15.31 0.34 11.25
CA TYR A 37 -15.58 -0.32 9.97
C TYR A 37 -17.05 -0.74 9.90
N ASN A 38 -17.83 -0.07 9.06
CA ASN A 38 -19.23 -0.42 8.83
C ASN A 38 -19.35 -1.52 7.75
N GLY A 39 -18.88 -2.71 8.06
CA GLY A 39 -18.88 -3.85 7.14
C GLY A 39 -18.67 -5.20 7.85
N SER A 40 -18.57 -6.26 7.06
CA SER A 40 -18.28 -7.61 7.55
C SER A 40 -17.08 -8.16 6.80
N TYR A 41 -15.99 -8.45 7.51
CA TYR A 41 -14.78 -9.00 6.89
C TYR A 41 -15.04 -10.29 6.09
N ASN A 42 -15.95 -11.14 6.57
CA ASN A 42 -16.29 -12.40 5.90
C ASN A 42 -17.17 -12.20 4.65
N ARG A 43 -17.93 -11.10 4.58
CA ARG A 43 -18.75 -10.79 3.40
C ARG A 43 -17.95 -9.98 2.38
N ASP A 44 -17.22 -9.00 2.87
CA ASP A 44 -16.57 -7.99 2.05
C ASP A 44 -15.20 -8.46 1.53
N PHE A 45 -14.55 -9.44 2.19
CA PHE A 45 -13.20 -9.93 1.83
C PHE A 45 -13.14 -11.47 1.81
N ASN A 46 -14.02 -12.08 1.02
CA ASN A 46 -14.11 -13.53 0.87
C ASN A 46 -14.07 -13.98 -0.59
N ASP A 47 -13.35 -13.24 -1.43
CA ASP A 47 -13.12 -13.65 -2.81
C ASP A 47 -12.41 -15.02 -2.84
N LEU A 48 -12.88 -15.90 -3.72
CA LEU A 48 -12.41 -17.27 -3.82
C LEU A 48 -11.06 -17.32 -4.55
N ASN A 49 -10.22 -18.30 -4.21
CA ASN A 49 -8.90 -18.43 -4.84
C ASN A 49 -8.98 -18.51 -6.38
N ASP A 50 -10.04 -19.12 -6.92
CA ASP A 50 -10.23 -19.23 -8.37
C ASP A 50 -10.37 -17.88 -9.07
N VAL A 51 -11.04 -16.88 -8.46
CA VAL A 51 -11.17 -15.55 -9.07
C VAL A 51 -9.85 -14.79 -9.02
N HIS A 52 -9.08 -14.94 -7.94
CA HIS A 52 -7.73 -14.40 -7.83
C HIS A 52 -6.81 -15.01 -8.91
N LEU A 53 -6.82 -16.34 -9.04
CA LEU A 53 -5.97 -17.04 -10.01
C LEU A 53 -6.36 -16.73 -11.46
N SER A 54 -7.65 -16.64 -11.75
CA SER A 54 -8.17 -16.32 -13.08
C SER A 54 -7.71 -14.95 -13.55
N VAL A 55 -7.88 -13.90 -12.73
CA VAL A 55 -7.42 -12.55 -13.11
C VAL A 55 -5.89 -12.45 -13.12
N ALA A 56 -5.21 -13.12 -12.17
CA ALA A 56 -3.76 -13.11 -12.10
C ALA A 56 -3.12 -13.68 -13.37
N LYS A 57 -3.66 -14.79 -13.90
CA LYS A 57 -3.24 -15.37 -15.19
C LYS A 57 -3.54 -14.45 -16.37
N LYS A 58 -4.65 -13.73 -16.33
CA LYS A 58 -5.09 -12.87 -17.43
C LYS A 58 -4.17 -11.65 -17.61
N ILE A 59 -3.82 -10.99 -16.52
CA ILE A 59 -3.14 -9.67 -16.58
C ILE A 59 -1.65 -9.75 -16.20
N GLY A 60 -1.25 -10.86 -15.57
CA GLY A 60 0.08 -11.03 -14.99
C GLY A 60 1.15 -11.50 -15.96
N ILE A 61 2.30 -11.84 -15.39
CA ILE A 61 3.41 -12.50 -16.08
C ILE A 61 3.21 -14.01 -16.11
N GLU A 62 3.89 -14.69 -17.03
CA GLU A 62 4.13 -16.12 -16.89
C GLU A 62 5.00 -16.40 -15.65
N PRO A 63 4.71 -17.47 -14.87
CA PRO A 63 5.47 -17.79 -13.66
C PRO A 63 6.98 -17.92 -13.91
N VAL A 64 7.74 -17.07 -13.24
CA VAL A 64 9.21 -17.08 -13.33
C VAL A 64 9.81 -18.22 -12.50
N SER A 65 10.87 -18.84 -13.01
CA SER A 65 11.49 -20.02 -12.40
C SER A 65 12.27 -19.70 -11.11
N SER A 66 13.02 -18.61 -11.11
CA SER A 66 13.90 -18.16 -10.03
C SER A 66 13.89 -16.64 -9.88
N ARG A 67 14.66 -16.12 -8.91
CA ARG A 67 14.75 -14.69 -8.61
C ARG A 67 15.48 -13.94 -9.72
N GLU A 68 16.54 -14.54 -10.24
CA GLU A 68 17.31 -14.04 -11.39
C GLU A 68 16.46 -14.05 -12.66
N GLY A 69 15.53 -15.02 -12.78
CA GLY A 69 14.58 -15.09 -13.88
C GLY A 69 13.54 -13.96 -13.90
N ALA A 70 13.41 -13.17 -12.83
CA ALA A 70 12.46 -12.05 -12.77
C ALA A 70 12.80 -10.92 -13.74
N GLU A 71 14.09 -10.73 -14.06
CA GLU A 71 14.55 -9.75 -15.05
C GLU A 71 14.08 -10.11 -16.48
N HIS A 72 13.74 -11.39 -16.71
CA HIS A 72 13.30 -11.94 -17.98
C HIS A 72 11.80 -12.29 -17.96
N ALA A 73 11.02 -11.62 -17.12
CA ALA A 73 9.58 -11.83 -17.05
C ALA A 73 8.92 -11.58 -18.41
N SER A 74 7.78 -12.24 -18.66
CA SER A 74 7.09 -12.18 -19.95
C SER A 74 6.49 -10.80 -20.30
N ARG A 75 6.47 -9.88 -19.34
CA ARG A 75 6.14 -8.46 -19.50
C ARG A 75 6.80 -7.65 -18.38
N ASP A 76 6.68 -6.33 -18.48
CA ASP A 76 7.26 -5.38 -17.53
C ASP A 76 6.85 -5.66 -16.08
N MET A 77 7.85 -5.59 -15.20
CA MET A 77 7.71 -5.70 -13.76
C MET A 77 8.38 -4.49 -13.10
N VAL A 78 7.73 -3.97 -12.06
CA VAL A 78 8.20 -2.85 -11.24
C VAL A 78 8.76 -3.41 -9.94
N GLU A 79 10.02 -3.07 -9.65
CA GLU A 79 10.59 -3.34 -8.32
C GLU A 79 9.98 -2.37 -7.30
N ILE A 80 9.27 -2.90 -6.31
CA ILE A 80 8.72 -2.10 -5.21
C ILE A 80 9.70 -2.00 -4.06
N LYS A 81 9.82 -0.81 -3.46
CA LYS A 81 10.68 -0.52 -2.31
C LYS A 81 9.88 0.12 -1.21
N THR A 82 10.33 -0.02 0.04
CA THR A 82 9.79 0.77 1.16
C THR A 82 9.81 2.24 0.78
N ASN A 83 8.68 2.90 0.99
CA ASN A 83 8.49 4.31 0.64
C ASN A 83 7.69 5.03 1.72
N ASP A 84 7.14 6.21 1.42
CA ASP A 84 6.40 7.02 2.38
C ASP A 84 5.04 6.41 2.78
N TYR A 85 4.48 5.51 1.97
CA TYR A 85 3.14 4.97 2.12
C TYR A 85 3.10 3.57 2.72
N TYR A 86 4.08 2.74 2.41
CA TYR A 86 4.18 1.37 2.89
C TYR A 86 5.63 0.95 3.18
N GLU A 87 5.77 -0.08 4.01
CA GLU A 87 7.05 -0.75 4.30
C GLU A 87 7.02 -2.17 3.72
N ILE A 88 8.04 -2.54 2.97
CA ILE A 88 8.27 -3.91 2.52
C ILE A 88 9.02 -4.64 3.62
N GLU A 89 8.41 -5.67 4.20
CA GLU A 89 9.09 -6.55 5.15
C GLU A 89 10.12 -7.45 4.44
N GLU A 90 10.93 -8.16 5.22
CA GLU A 90 11.87 -9.14 4.67
C GLU A 90 11.13 -10.25 3.89
N LEU A 91 11.30 -10.27 2.57
CA LEU A 91 10.63 -11.20 1.67
C LEU A 91 11.39 -12.53 1.57
N THR A 92 11.28 -13.37 2.58
CA THR A 92 11.94 -14.69 2.65
C THR A 92 11.46 -15.71 1.60
N HIS A 93 10.27 -15.48 1.04
CA HIS A 93 9.54 -16.41 0.16
C HIS A 93 8.92 -15.74 -1.07
N SER A 94 9.29 -14.50 -1.34
CA SER A 94 8.87 -13.76 -2.53
C SER A 94 9.96 -12.78 -2.96
N ILE A 95 9.80 -12.20 -4.14
CA ILE A 95 10.63 -11.13 -4.68
C ILE A 95 9.79 -9.84 -4.76
N PRO A 96 10.41 -8.66 -4.59
CA PRO A 96 9.71 -7.38 -4.49
C PRO A 96 9.34 -6.82 -5.87
N TYR A 97 8.74 -7.64 -6.73
CA TYR A 97 8.35 -7.23 -8.08
C TYR A 97 6.85 -7.36 -8.24
N LEU A 98 6.21 -6.40 -8.89
CA LEU A 98 4.79 -6.45 -9.29
C LEU A 98 4.64 -5.98 -10.73
N VAL A 99 3.58 -6.41 -11.43
CA VAL A 99 3.17 -5.73 -12.66
C VAL A 99 2.73 -4.29 -12.34
N PRO A 100 2.84 -3.32 -13.28
CA PRO A 100 2.54 -1.91 -13.01
C PRO A 100 1.16 -1.66 -12.37
N GLU A 101 0.14 -2.41 -12.80
CA GLU A 101 -1.23 -2.32 -12.30
C GLU A 101 -1.31 -2.65 -10.80
N ALA A 102 -0.58 -3.68 -10.35
CA ALA A 102 -0.53 -4.08 -8.95
C ALA A 102 0.35 -3.15 -8.10
N ALA A 103 1.46 -2.64 -8.66
CA ALA A 103 2.28 -1.64 -7.99
C ALA A 103 1.49 -0.34 -7.74
N ASN A 104 0.75 0.14 -8.73
CA ASN A 104 -0.11 1.31 -8.61
C ASN A 104 -1.24 1.10 -7.59
N LEU A 105 -1.86 -0.08 -7.58
CA LEU A 105 -2.87 -0.42 -6.57
C LEU A 105 -2.29 -0.39 -5.15
N LEU A 106 -1.10 -0.94 -4.93
CA LEU A 106 -0.44 -0.94 -3.61
C LEU A 106 -0.15 0.50 -3.13
N GLU A 107 0.37 1.34 -4.03
CA GLU A 107 0.63 2.75 -3.77
C GLU A 107 -0.66 3.50 -3.39
N ASP A 108 -1.74 3.27 -4.13
CA ASP A 108 -3.06 3.88 -3.86
C ASP A 108 -3.65 3.41 -2.53
N ILE A 109 -3.49 2.13 -2.16
CA ILE A 109 -3.91 1.63 -0.84
C ILE A 109 -3.17 2.38 0.26
N GLY A 110 -1.85 2.54 0.13
CA GLY A 110 -1.03 3.25 1.12
C GLY A 110 -1.41 4.73 1.26
N LYS A 111 -1.63 5.42 0.13
CA LYS A 111 -2.12 6.83 0.10
C LYS A 111 -3.48 6.97 0.76
N ASN A 112 -4.46 6.17 0.30
CA ASN A 112 -5.82 6.21 0.82
C ASN A 112 -5.89 5.86 2.31
N PHE A 113 -5.03 4.95 2.78
CA PHE A 113 -4.91 4.61 4.19
C PHE A 113 -4.44 5.81 5.02
N GLN A 114 -3.35 6.48 4.60
CA GLN A 114 -2.87 7.66 5.31
C GLN A 114 -3.86 8.82 5.27
N ASP A 115 -4.51 9.06 4.12
CA ASP A 115 -5.50 10.12 4.00
C ASP A 115 -6.73 9.85 4.86
N SER A 116 -7.15 8.59 4.97
CA SER A 116 -8.19 8.18 5.92
C SER A 116 -7.77 8.45 7.37
N LEU A 117 -6.52 8.16 7.75
CA LEU A 117 -6.00 8.48 9.09
C LEU A 117 -5.98 9.99 9.36
N LYS A 118 -5.53 10.82 8.40
CA LYS A 118 -5.56 12.29 8.51
C LYS A 118 -6.98 12.79 8.74
N ASN A 119 -7.95 12.32 7.94
CA ASN A 119 -9.36 12.70 8.05
C ASN A 119 -9.98 12.32 9.39
N LEU A 120 -9.47 11.28 10.04
CA LEU A 120 -9.87 10.82 11.36
C LEU A 120 -9.15 11.54 12.51
N ASN A 121 -8.26 12.50 12.22
CA ASN A 121 -7.33 13.10 13.19
C ASN A 121 -6.50 12.03 13.94
N ALA A 122 -6.17 10.93 13.28
CA ALA A 122 -5.34 9.88 13.83
C ALA A 122 -3.84 10.14 13.56
N SER A 123 -2.97 9.48 14.30
CA SER A 123 -1.55 9.38 13.95
C SER A 123 -1.39 8.63 12.63
N ILE A 124 -0.35 8.98 11.87
CA ILE A 124 -0.11 8.42 10.55
C ILE A 124 0.77 7.19 10.63
N TYR A 125 0.38 6.14 9.90
CA TYR A 125 1.07 4.87 9.83
C TYR A 125 1.27 4.44 8.38
N LYS A 126 2.33 3.68 8.14
CA LYS A 126 2.55 2.90 6.92
C LYS A 126 1.95 1.50 7.10
N ILE A 127 1.33 0.98 6.04
CA ILE A 127 0.97 -0.44 5.95
C ILE A 127 2.23 -1.28 5.74
N LYS A 128 2.18 -2.56 6.10
CA LYS A 128 3.31 -3.49 5.87
C LYS A 128 2.96 -4.54 4.82
N VAL A 129 3.81 -4.65 3.81
CA VAL A 129 3.71 -5.67 2.74
C VAL A 129 4.56 -6.86 3.12
N THR A 130 3.94 -8.04 3.15
CA THR A 130 4.54 -9.25 3.73
C THR A 130 4.81 -10.34 2.70
N SER A 131 4.15 -10.29 1.54
CA SER A 131 4.42 -11.17 0.41
C SER A 131 4.03 -10.48 -0.89
N VAL A 132 4.75 -10.80 -1.96
CA VAL A 132 4.59 -10.17 -3.28
C VAL A 132 4.69 -11.28 -4.33
N THR A 133 5.60 -11.22 -5.29
CA THR A 133 5.70 -12.23 -6.34
C THR A 133 6.46 -13.46 -5.88
N ARG A 134 5.92 -14.66 -6.12
CA ARG A 134 6.58 -15.92 -5.78
C ARG A 134 7.11 -16.60 -7.04
N THR A 135 8.39 -16.95 -7.03
CA THR A 135 8.97 -17.76 -8.11
C THR A 135 8.55 -19.23 -7.96
N VAL A 136 8.69 -20.04 -9.02
CA VAL A 136 8.48 -21.49 -8.94
C VAL A 136 9.39 -22.12 -7.86
N ALA A 137 10.63 -21.65 -7.73
CA ALA A 137 11.54 -22.07 -6.68
C ALA A 137 11.04 -21.71 -5.26
N ASP A 138 10.51 -20.50 -5.07
CA ASP A 138 9.95 -20.07 -3.78
C ASP A 138 8.74 -20.94 -3.39
N VAL A 139 7.85 -21.25 -4.34
CA VAL A 139 6.69 -22.13 -4.10
C VAL A 139 7.15 -23.53 -3.68
N LYS A 140 8.16 -24.11 -4.35
CA LYS A 140 8.74 -25.40 -3.96
C LYS A 140 9.32 -25.37 -2.54
N LYS A 141 10.04 -24.30 -2.17
CA LYS A 141 10.62 -24.11 -0.82
C LYS A 141 9.52 -23.96 0.24
N LEU A 142 8.44 -23.26 -0.07
CA LEU A 142 7.31 -23.04 0.84
C LEU A 142 6.55 -24.36 1.09
N ARG A 143 6.31 -25.16 0.05
CA ARG A 143 5.60 -26.45 0.17
C ARG A 143 6.32 -27.47 1.05
N LYS A 144 7.66 -27.44 1.10
CA LYS A 144 8.42 -28.30 2.02
C LYS A 144 8.10 -28.03 3.50
N ARG A 145 7.69 -26.80 3.83
CA ARG A 145 7.35 -26.39 5.20
C ARG A 145 5.84 -26.34 5.45
N ASN A 146 5.04 -26.17 4.41
CA ASN A 146 3.59 -26.10 4.50
C ASN A 146 2.92 -26.89 3.38
N THR A 147 2.48 -28.10 3.69
CA THR A 147 1.81 -29.01 2.76
C THR A 147 0.49 -28.44 2.21
N ASN A 148 -0.13 -27.49 2.92
CA ASN A 148 -1.39 -26.85 2.51
C ASN A 148 -1.18 -25.73 1.47
N SER A 149 0.05 -25.37 1.12
CA SER A 149 0.33 -24.36 0.09
C SER A 149 -0.01 -24.89 -1.31
N SER A 150 -0.84 -24.15 -2.04
CA SER A 150 -1.22 -24.52 -3.41
C SER A 150 -0.02 -24.48 -4.36
N LEU A 151 -0.05 -25.35 -5.38
CA LEU A 151 0.92 -25.36 -6.48
C LEU A 151 0.72 -24.16 -7.41
N ASN A 152 -0.52 -23.73 -7.58
CA ASN A 152 -0.92 -22.60 -8.41
C ASN A 152 -1.34 -21.46 -7.48
N SER A 153 -0.41 -20.57 -7.18
CA SER A 153 -0.64 -19.39 -6.35
C SER A 153 -0.76 -18.15 -7.23
N ALA A 154 -1.74 -17.29 -6.95
CA ALA A 154 -1.90 -16.01 -7.66
C ALA A 154 -0.64 -15.11 -7.54
N HIS A 155 0.15 -15.28 -6.48
CA HIS A 155 1.45 -14.61 -6.32
C HIS A 155 2.48 -14.94 -7.40
N GLN A 156 2.32 -16.03 -8.16
CA GLN A 156 3.29 -16.39 -9.20
C GLN A 156 3.22 -15.48 -10.43
N TYR A 157 2.16 -14.68 -10.55
CA TYR A 157 1.85 -13.93 -11.76
C TYR A 157 2.15 -12.43 -11.64
N GLY A 158 2.78 -11.96 -10.56
CA GLY A 158 3.14 -10.53 -10.46
C GLY A 158 2.01 -9.59 -10.05
N THR A 159 0.80 -10.09 -9.83
CA THR A 159 -0.42 -9.28 -9.66
C THR A 159 -0.94 -9.21 -8.23
N THR A 160 -0.33 -9.99 -7.34
CA THR A 160 -0.88 -10.32 -6.03
C THR A 160 0.13 -10.07 -4.93
N PHE A 161 -0.34 -9.44 -3.85
CA PHE A 161 0.47 -9.10 -2.69
C PHE A 161 -0.35 -9.23 -1.41
N ASP A 162 0.37 -9.45 -0.29
CA ASP A 162 -0.22 -9.58 1.03
C ASP A 162 0.13 -8.35 1.88
N VAL A 163 -0.89 -7.74 2.48
CA VAL A 163 -0.74 -6.62 3.42
C VAL A 163 -1.13 -7.07 4.82
N SER A 164 -0.24 -6.91 5.79
CA SER A 164 -0.50 -7.21 7.20
C SER A 164 -1.62 -6.33 7.75
N TRP A 165 -2.56 -6.93 8.49
CA TRP A 165 -3.54 -6.18 9.29
C TRP A 165 -3.20 -6.12 10.78
N VAL A 166 -2.12 -6.79 11.20
CA VAL A 166 -1.65 -6.84 12.60
C VAL A 166 -0.40 -6.00 12.86
N ARG A 167 0.28 -5.52 11.82
CA ARG A 167 1.57 -4.81 11.90
C ARG A 167 1.55 -3.58 11.02
N TYR A 168 2.05 -2.47 11.58
CA TYR A 168 2.09 -1.14 10.97
C TYR A 168 3.35 -0.43 11.46
N THR A 169 3.85 0.55 10.69
CA THR A 169 4.97 1.41 11.12
C THR A 169 4.45 2.81 11.33
N LYS A 170 4.59 3.35 12.54
CA LYS A 170 4.21 4.74 12.82
C LYS A 170 5.21 5.68 12.15
N ILE A 171 4.73 6.72 11.47
CA ILE A 171 5.62 7.63 10.73
C ILE A 171 6.28 8.63 11.67
N ASP A 172 5.51 9.23 12.58
CA ASP A 172 6.04 10.16 13.57
C ASP A 172 6.06 9.50 14.95
N GLU A 173 7.25 9.08 15.38
CA GLU A 173 7.47 8.51 16.71
C GLU A 173 7.27 9.52 17.84
N LYS A 174 7.37 10.83 17.55
CA LYS A 174 7.17 11.90 18.55
C LYS A 174 5.70 12.18 18.80
N ASP A 175 4.83 11.78 17.88
CA ASP A 175 3.38 11.88 18.09
C ASP A 175 2.98 10.95 19.24
N THR A 176 2.37 11.51 20.29
CA THR A 176 2.02 10.75 21.50
C THR A 176 0.74 9.93 21.34
N LEU A 177 -0.11 10.25 20.35
CA LEU A 177 -1.32 9.48 20.10
C LEU A 177 -0.94 8.13 19.50
N ASN A 178 -1.43 7.04 20.06
CA ASN A 178 -1.24 5.70 19.49
C ASN A 178 -2.60 5.12 19.10
N ILE A 179 -2.64 4.51 17.92
CA ILE A 179 -3.83 3.82 17.41
C ILE A 179 -3.56 2.32 17.52
N ASP A 180 -4.48 1.59 18.16
CA ASP A 180 -4.37 0.14 18.23
C ASP A 180 -4.51 -0.51 16.85
N LYS A 181 -3.92 -1.69 16.71
CA LYS A 181 -3.89 -2.43 15.45
C LYS A 181 -5.29 -2.81 14.92
N ASP A 182 -6.28 -2.98 15.79
CA ASP A 182 -7.64 -3.35 15.37
C ASP A 182 -8.37 -2.13 14.77
N ARG A 183 -8.14 -0.94 15.32
CA ARG A 183 -8.58 0.33 14.71
C ARG A 183 -7.85 0.62 13.40
N LEU A 184 -6.53 0.40 13.33
CA LEU A 184 -5.80 0.53 12.06
C LEU A 184 -6.32 -0.46 11.01
N LYS A 185 -6.62 -1.70 11.41
CA LYS A 185 -7.29 -2.68 10.56
C LYS A 185 -8.66 -2.20 10.06
N MET A 186 -9.47 -1.54 10.90
CA MET A 186 -10.76 -0.97 10.48
C MET A 186 -10.61 0.13 9.43
N VAL A 187 -9.58 0.98 9.56
CA VAL A 187 -9.27 2.00 8.54
C VAL A 187 -8.84 1.33 7.24
N LEU A 188 -7.88 0.40 7.30
CA LEU A 188 -7.42 -0.34 6.12
C LEU A 188 -8.56 -1.10 5.44
N ALA A 189 -9.43 -1.75 6.22
CA ALA A 189 -10.60 -2.45 5.70
C ALA A 189 -11.56 -1.51 4.97
N SER A 190 -11.76 -0.28 5.45
CA SER A 190 -12.61 0.70 4.77
C SER A 190 -12.05 1.04 3.38
N VAL A 191 -10.75 1.33 3.31
CA VAL A 191 -10.03 1.59 2.05
C VAL A 191 -10.14 0.39 1.09
N LEU A 192 -9.84 -0.80 1.58
CA LEU A 192 -9.87 -2.03 0.79
C LEU A 192 -11.28 -2.35 0.27
N ARG A 193 -12.32 -2.15 1.09
CA ARG A 193 -13.71 -2.34 0.68
C ARG A 193 -14.07 -1.39 -0.46
N ASP A 194 -13.67 -0.13 -0.36
CA ASP A 194 -14.02 0.89 -1.35
C ASP A 194 -13.29 0.64 -2.67
N LEU A 195 -12.01 0.24 -2.64
CA LEU A 195 -11.26 -0.18 -3.83
C LEU A 195 -11.83 -1.44 -4.48
N ARG A 196 -12.22 -2.44 -3.68
CA ARG A 196 -12.88 -3.66 -4.17
C ARG A 196 -14.23 -3.34 -4.81
N ARG A 197 -15.03 -2.45 -4.23
CA ARG A 197 -16.32 -1.99 -4.78
C ARG A 197 -16.18 -1.19 -6.06
N ALA A 198 -15.06 -0.51 -6.23
CA ALA A 198 -14.67 0.15 -7.47
C ALA A 198 -14.02 -0.83 -8.47
N ASP A 199 -14.19 -2.14 -8.27
CA ASP A 199 -13.70 -3.21 -9.14
C ASP A 199 -12.17 -3.24 -9.37
N ARG A 200 -11.39 -2.56 -8.53
CA ARG A 200 -9.93 -2.44 -8.69
C ARG A 200 -9.15 -3.68 -8.25
N CYS A 201 -9.75 -4.52 -7.41
CA CYS A 201 -9.09 -5.71 -6.86
C CYS A 201 -10.06 -6.77 -6.36
N TYR A 202 -9.53 -7.98 -6.15
CA TYR A 202 -10.12 -9.03 -5.31
C TYR A 202 -9.36 -9.12 -4.00
N ILE A 203 -10.06 -9.47 -2.93
CA ILE A 203 -9.52 -9.48 -1.57
C ILE A 203 -10.02 -10.70 -0.78
N LYS A 204 -9.07 -11.40 -0.18
CA LYS A 204 -9.31 -12.43 0.83
C LYS A 204 -8.72 -12.01 2.17
N HIS A 205 -9.53 -12.01 3.22
CA HIS A 205 -9.04 -11.78 4.59
C HIS A 205 -8.50 -13.10 5.20
N GLU A 206 -7.17 -13.24 5.22
CA GLU A 206 -6.50 -14.45 5.70
C GLU A 206 -6.19 -14.37 7.20
N ARG A 207 -7.15 -14.83 8.00
CA ARG A 207 -7.08 -14.75 9.48
C ARG A 207 -5.85 -15.45 10.08
N LYS A 208 -5.45 -16.60 9.52
CA LYS A 208 -4.33 -17.39 10.03
C LYS A 208 -2.97 -16.73 9.77
N GLN A 209 -2.84 -16.06 8.64
CA GLN A 209 -1.59 -15.37 8.26
C GLN A 209 -1.53 -13.93 8.77
N GLY A 210 -2.66 -13.36 9.20
CA GLY A 210 -2.67 -11.99 9.69
C GLY A 210 -2.60 -10.94 8.57
N CYS A 211 -3.00 -11.30 7.34
CA CYS A 211 -2.95 -10.41 6.19
C CYS A 211 -4.29 -10.33 5.41
N PHE A 212 -4.38 -9.31 4.57
CA PHE A 212 -5.28 -9.27 3.42
C PHE A 212 -4.48 -9.71 2.20
N HIS A 213 -4.98 -10.73 1.51
CA HIS A 213 -4.47 -11.21 0.24
C HIS A 213 -5.19 -10.48 -0.89
N ILE A 214 -4.44 -9.69 -1.68
CA ILE A 214 -4.99 -8.71 -2.61
C ILE A 214 -4.44 -8.98 -4.00
N THR A 215 -5.34 -9.15 -4.98
CA THR A 215 -4.97 -9.29 -6.39
C THR A 215 -5.56 -8.14 -7.19
N ALA A 216 -4.71 -7.43 -7.93
CA ALA A 216 -5.14 -6.34 -8.80
C ALA A 216 -6.04 -6.84 -9.93
N ARG A 217 -6.95 -5.97 -10.38
CA ARG A 217 -7.78 -6.16 -11.57
C ARG A 217 -7.39 -5.11 -12.61
N GLU A 218 -7.75 -5.38 -13.86
CA GLU A 218 -7.65 -4.42 -14.98
C GLU A 218 -8.33 -3.08 -14.61
N LEU A 219 -7.82 -1.99 -15.19
CA LEU A 219 -8.52 -0.70 -15.28
C LEU A 219 -9.51 -0.72 -16.46
#